data_AF-A0A925QV98-F1
#
_entry.id   AF-A0A925QV98-F1
#
_cell.length_a   1.000
_cell.length_b   1.000
_cell.length_c   1.000
_cell.angle_alpha   90.00
_cell.angle_beta   90.00
_cell.angle_gamma   90.00
#
_symmetry.space_group_name_H-M   'P 1'
#
loop_
_entity.id
_entity.type
_entity.pdbx_description
1 polymer ?
#
loop_
_entity_poly.entity_id
_entity_poly.type
_entity_poly.pdbx_seq_one_letter_code
_entity_poly.pdbx_strand_id
1 'polypeptide(L)'
;MNTSQGIRPVSEVEMIEALKNRKYSAFEDFYDQYAPAFFGRIKKALYRDEVSADTLKDVFKTIWSSIEQYDSSRESLFTWAMRITRQKTSQQKIRISIAELLYCRTH
;
A
#
# COMPACT_ATOMS: atom_id res chain seq x y z
N MET A 1 17.66 32.32 -11.41
CA MET A 1 16.71 31.36 -12.03
C MET A 1 15.84 30.81 -10.92
N ASN A 2 14.54 30.91 -11.10
CA ASN A 2 13.51 30.71 -10.09
C ASN A 2 13.29 29.21 -9.82
N THR A 3 13.64 28.74 -8.62
CA THR A 3 13.07 27.51 -8.05
C THR A 3 12.53 27.81 -6.66
N SER A 4 11.72 28.87 -6.57
CA SER A 4 10.70 28.98 -5.53
C SER A 4 9.54 28.05 -5.90
N GLN A 5 9.68 26.77 -5.58
CA GLN A 5 8.53 25.93 -5.24
C GLN A 5 8.84 25.39 -3.85
N GLY A 6 8.40 26.13 -2.84
CA GLY A 6 8.30 25.59 -1.50
C GLY A 6 7.48 24.31 -1.60
N ILE A 7 8.02 23.22 -1.08
CA ILE A 7 7.29 21.97 -0.86
C ILE A 7 6.20 22.32 0.14
N ARG A 8 5.09 22.87 -0.35
CA ARG A 8 3.88 22.99 0.44
C ARG A 8 3.49 21.53 0.68
N PRO A 9 3.41 21.04 1.93
CA PRO A 9 2.90 19.70 2.16
C PRO A 9 1.51 19.70 1.52
N VAL A 10 1.36 18.96 0.42
CA VAL A 10 0.06 18.70 -0.18
C VAL A 10 -0.80 18.22 0.97
N SER A 11 -1.85 18.97 1.29
CA SER A 11 -2.66 18.60 2.43
C SER A 11 -3.20 17.20 2.20
N GLU A 12 -3.30 16.39 3.25
CA GLU A 12 -3.80 15.01 3.12
C GLU A 12 -5.11 14.98 2.33
N VAL A 13 -5.96 16.00 2.53
CA VAL A 13 -7.21 16.23 1.81
C VAL A 13 -7.01 16.38 0.30
N GLU A 14 -6.10 17.26 -0.15
CA GLU A 14 -5.81 17.44 -1.58
C GLU A 14 -5.27 16.17 -2.22
N MET A 15 -4.44 15.40 -1.51
CA MET A 15 -3.93 14.12 -1.98
C MET A 15 -5.07 13.10 -2.14
N ILE A 16 -5.96 12.99 -1.15
CA ILE A 16 -7.13 12.10 -1.19
C ILE A 16 -8.03 12.47 -2.38
N GLU A 17 -8.34 13.75 -2.56
CA GLU A 17 -9.15 14.22 -3.69
C GLU A 17 -8.48 13.90 -5.03
N ALA A 18 -7.17 14.11 -5.15
CA ALA A 18 -6.43 13.79 -6.36
C ALA A 18 -6.42 12.28 -6.66
N LEU A 19 -6.27 11.44 -5.64
CA LEU A 19 -6.35 9.98 -5.76
C LEU A 19 -7.77 9.51 -6.15
N LYS A 20 -8.82 10.09 -5.54
CA LYS A 20 -10.22 9.83 -5.91
C LYS A 20 -10.52 10.23 -7.35
N ASN A 21 -9.93 11.32 -7.83
CA ASN A 21 -10.00 11.77 -9.22
C ASN A 21 -9.10 10.97 -10.18
N ARG A 22 -8.54 9.84 -9.74
CA ARG A 22 -7.70 8.95 -10.55
C ARG A 22 -6.49 9.65 -11.18
N LYS A 23 -5.94 10.69 -10.52
CA LYS A 23 -4.73 11.36 -10.99
C LYS A 23 -3.51 10.49 -10.73
N TYR A 24 -2.83 10.09 -11.80
CA TYR A 24 -1.62 9.26 -11.72
C TYR A 24 -0.48 9.93 -10.94
N SER A 25 -0.28 11.24 -11.10
CA SER A 25 0.76 11.98 -10.38
C SER A 25 0.59 11.89 -8.86
N ALA A 26 -0.64 11.98 -8.36
CA ALA A 26 -0.92 11.84 -6.93
C ALA A 26 -0.69 10.42 -6.42
N PHE A 27 -0.87 9.42 -7.28
CA PHE A 27 -0.56 8.04 -6.95
C PHE A 27 0.95 7.79 -6.91
N GLU A 28 1.73 8.40 -7.81
CA GLU A 28 3.20 8.37 -7.77
C GLU A 28 3.73 9.02 -6.48
N ASP A 29 3.26 10.22 -6.15
CA ASP A 29 3.63 10.90 -4.90
C ASP A 29 3.28 10.04 -3.66
N PHE A 30 2.09 9.43 -3.66
CA PHE A 30 1.66 8.51 -2.61
C PHE A 30 2.55 7.25 -2.55
N TYR A 31 2.90 6.71 -3.70
CA TYR A 31 3.77 5.54 -3.78
C TYR A 31 5.14 5.86 -3.18
N ASP A 32 5.78 6.94 -3.61
CA ASP A 32 7.12 7.31 -3.16
C ASP A 32 7.18 7.58 -1.65
N GLN A 33 6.13 8.22 -1.10
CA GLN A 33 6.06 8.53 0.31
C GLN A 33 5.79 7.30 1.20
N TYR A 34 4.87 6.43 0.80
CA TYR A 34 4.36 5.36 1.67
C TYR A 34 4.94 3.97 1.38
N ALA A 35 5.46 3.72 0.18
CA ALA A 35 6.01 2.42 -0.20
C ALA A 35 7.12 1.92 0.75
N PRO A 36 8.09 2.75 1.20
CA PRO A 36 9.13 2.28 2.12
C PRO A 36 8.57 1.78 3.46
N ALA A 37 7.57 2.48 4.01
CA ALA A 37 6.94 2.12 5.28
C ALA A 37 6.14 0.82 5.17
N PHE A 38 5.34 0.67 4.11
CA PHE A 38 4.56 -0.55 3.88
C PHE A 38 5.46 -1.74 3.57
N PHE A 39 6.45 -1.56 2.70
CA PHE A 39 7.40 -2.61 2.35
C PHE A 39 8.16 -3.12 3.59
N GLY A 40 8.63 -2.21 4.45
CA GLY A 40 9.29 -2.58 5.70
C GLY A 40 8.39 -3.42 6.62
N ARG A 41 7.08 -3.16 6.66
CA ARG A 41 6.13 -3.98 7.43
C ARG A 41 5.91 -5.36 6.82
N ILE A 42 5.73 -5.42 5.50
CA ILE A 42 5.47 -6.65 4.75
C ILE A 42 6.69 -7.57 4.86
N LYS A 43 7.89 -7.02 4.64
CA LYS A 43 9.16 -7.76 4.72
C LYS A 43 9.37 -8.39 6.10
N LYS A 44 9.07 -7.65 7.17
CA LYS A 44 9.11 -8.18 8.55
C LYS A 44 8.13 -9.34 8.81
N ALA A 45 7.08 -9.47 8.01
CA ALA A 45 6.06 -10.50 8.19
C ALA A 45 6.26 -11.73 7.29
N LEU A 46 6.75 -11.53 6.06
CA LEU A 46 6.89 -12.58 5.04
C LEU A 46 8.34 -13.09 4.88
N TYR A 47 9.35 -12.34 5.32
CA TYR A 47 10.79 -12.70 5.28
C TYR A 47 11.36 -13.07 3.89
N ARG A 48 10.58 -12.89 2.81
CA ARG A 48 11.02 -13.12 1.42
C ARG A 48 10.80 -11.85 0.60
N ASP A 49 11.87 -11.36 -0.03
CA ASP A 49 11.86 -10.06 -0.70
C ASP A 49 10.96 -10.05 -1.94
N GLU A 50 11.02 -11.08 -2.77
CA GLU A 50 10.17 -11.23 -3.96
C GLU A 50 8.68 -11.20 -3.59
N VAL A 51 8.30 -12.04 -2.63
CA VAL A 51 6.91 -12.13 -2.16
C VAL A 51 6.45 -10.82 -1.50
N SER A 52 7.36 -10.13 -0.81
CA SER A 52 7.07 -8.85 -0.19
C SER A 52 6.83 -7.76 -1.23
N ALA A 53 7.62 -7.74 -2.31
CA ALA A 53 7.47 -6.78 -3.40
C ALA A 53 6.15 -7.00 -4.15
N ASP A 54 5.77 -8.25 -4.40
CA ASP A 54 4.49 -8.56 -5.04
C ASP A 54 3.29 -8.23 -4.15
N THR A 55 3.39 -8.53 -2.85
CA THR A 55 2.35 -8.14 -1.88
C THR A 55 2.19 -6.63 -1.83
N LEU A 56 3.29 -5.87 -1.89
CA LEU A 56 3.25 -4.40 -1.92
C LEU A 56 2.47 -3.89 -3.14
N LYS A 57 2.75 -4.43 -4.33
CA LYS A 57 1.99 -4.08 -5.56
C LYS A 57 0.50 -4.32 -5.37
N ASP A 58 0.12 -5.45 -4.78
CA ASP A 58 -1.29 -5.80 -4.54
C ASP A 58 -1.96 -4.91 -3.48
N VAL A 59 -1.20 -4.46 -2.47
CA VAL A 59 -1.66 -3.46 -1.51
C VAL A 59 -2.00 -2.15 -2.23
N PHE A 60 -1.09 -1.63 -3.06
CA PHE A 60 -1.32 -0.38 -3.79
C PHE A 60 -2.47 -0.49 -4.80
N LYS A 61 -2.60 -1.62 -5.52
CA LYS A 61 -3.77 -1.89 -6.38
C LYS A 61 -5.08 -1.84 -5.58
N THR A 62 -5.06 -2.42 -4.38
CA THR A 62 -6.25 -2.45 -3.51
C THR A 62 -6.59 -1.04 -3.02
N ILE A 63 -5.60 -0.29 -2.54
CA ILE A 63 -5.74 1.11 -2.15
C ILE A 63 -6.35 1.91 -3.31
N TRP A 64 -5.77 1.78 -4.51
CA TRP A 64 -6.30 2.44 -5.71
C TRP A 64 -7.76 2.06 -5.93
N SER A 65 -8.12 0.78 -5.97
CA SER A 65 -9.51 0.36 -6.20
C SER A 65 -10.49 0.85 -5.11
N SER A 66 -10.04 0.95 -3.85
CA SER A 66 -10.90 1.24 -2.69
C SER A 66 -10.92 2.72 -2.28
N ILE A 67 -10.08 3.58 -2.87
CA ILE A 67 -9.96 4.99 -2.47
C ILE A 67 -11.26 5.78 -2.66
N GLU A 68 -12.12 5.38 -3.61
CA GLU A 68 -13.43 6.00 -3.81
C GLU A 68 -14.33 5.88 -2.58
N GLN A 69 -14.22 4.76 -1.86
CA GLN A 69 -14.99 4.48 -0.64
C GLN A 69 -14.30 4.98 0.63
N TYR A 70 -13.11 5.56 0.51
CA TYR A 70 -12.37 6.07 1.66
C TYR A 70 -13.04 7.33 2.23
N ASP A 71 -13.16 7.37 3.55
CA ASP A 71 -13.76 8.45 4.32
C ASP A 71 -12.74 8.99 5.33
N SER A 72 -12.32 10.24 5.10
CA SER A 72 -11.31 10.93 5.93
C SER A 72 -11.81 11.33 7.31
N SER A 73 -13.11 11.23 7.60
CA SER A 73 -13.66 11.50 8.92
C SER A 73 -13.42 10.37 9.93
N ARG A 74 -13.17 9.14 9.45
CA ARG A 74 -13.07 7.94 10.30
C ARG A 74 -11.65 7.61 10.74
N GLU A 75 -10.70 7.66 9.81
CA GLU A 75 -9.30 7.34 10.04
C GLU A 75 -8.41 8.08 9.02
N SER A 76 -7.16 8.39 9.40
CA SER A 76 -6.19 8.99 8.46
C SER A 76 -5.88 8.06 7.30
N LEU A 77 -5.46 8.62 6.17
CA LEU A 77 -5.15 7.87 4.95
C LEU A 77 -4.06 6.84 5.24
N PHE A 78 -3.06 7.23 6.03
CA PHE A 78 -2.00 6.34 6.48
C PHE A 78 -2.54 5.15 7.29
N THR A 79 -3.43 5.39 8.26
CA THR A 79 -3.97 4.32 9.12
C THR A 79 -4.81 3.35 8.31
N TRP A 80 -5.66 3.87 7.42
CA TRP A 80 -6.49 3.08 6.52
C TRP A 80 -5.63 2.23 5.56
N ALA A 81 -4.63 2.84 4.92
CA ALA A 81 -3.70 2.13 4.03
C ALA A 81 -2.86 1.09 4.78
N MET A 82 -2.46 1.38 6.02
CA MET A 82 -1.76 0.44 6.87
C MET A 82 -2.63 -0.75 7.26
N ARG A 83 -3.93 -0.53 7.48
CA ARG A 83 -4.91 -1.61 7.71
C ARG A 83 -5.02 -2.52 6.50
N ILE A 84 -5.12 -1.97 5.29
CA ILE A 84 -5.10 -2.74 4.02
C ILE A 84 -3.79 -3.53 3.90
N THR A 85 -2.65 -2.89 4.18
CA THR A 85 -1.32 -3.54 4.16
C THR A 85 -1.29 -4.77 5.06
N ARG A 86 -1.76 -4.65 6.31
CA ARG A 86 -1.83 -5.76 7.27
C ARG A 86 -2.75 -6.87 6.79
N GLN A 87 -3.93 -6.53 6.28
CA GLN A 87 -4.90 -7.49 5.76
C GLN A 87 -4.29 -8.31 4.61
N LYS A 88 -3.68 -7.65 3.63
CA LYS A 88 -3.03 -8.32 2.48
C LYS A 88 -1.84 -9.17 2.89
N THR A 89 -1.02 -8.67 3.81
CA THR A 89 0.11 -9.43 4.36
C THR A 89 -0.36 -10.72 5.04
N SER A 90 -1.42 -10.64 5.84
CA SER A 90 -1.99 -11.80 6.51
C SER A 90 -2.54 -12.82 5.51
N GLN A 91 -3.27 -12.35 4.49
CA GLN A 91 -3.77 -13.19 3.40
C GLN A 91 -2.61 -13.88 2.66
N GLN A 92 -1.54 -13.14 2.32
CA GLN A 92 -0.39 -13.71 1.63
C GLN A 92 0.32 -14.77 2.48
N LYS A 93 0.46 -14.53 3.79
CA LYS A 93 1.06 -15.52 4.70
C LYS A 93 0.29 -16.84 4.70
N ILE A 94 -1.04 -16.78 4.74
CA ILE A 94 -1.91 -17.97 4.66
C ILE A 94 -1.69 -18.70 3.33
N ARG A 95 -1.62 -17.98 2.21
CA ARG A 95 -1.38 -18.57 0.88
C ARG A 95 -0.04 -19.32 0.81
N ILE A 96 1.03 -18.75 1.38
CA ILE A 96 2.34 -19.39 1.43
C ILE A 96 2.26 -20.68 2.25
N SER A 97 1.69 -20.63 3.45
CA SER A 97 1.56 -21.81 4.31
C SER A 97 0.74 -22.92 3.66
N ILE A 98 -0.35 -22.59 2.95
CA ILE A 98 -1.14 -23.59 2.22
C ILE A 98 -0.32 -24.18 1.07
N ALA A 99 0.41 -23.37 0.30
CA ALA A 99 1.25 -23.86 -0.78
C ALA A 99 2.33 -24.83 -0.28
N GLU A 100 2.96 -24.52 0.85
CA GLU A 100 3.94 -25.40 1.51
C GLU A 100 3.31 -26.74 1.94
N LEU A 101 2.11 -26.72 2.53
CA LEU A 101 1.40 -27.95 2.92
C LEU A 101 0.97 -28.81 1.72
N LEU A 102 0.49 -28.19 0.65
CA LEU A 102 0.11 -28.89 -0.58
C LEU A 102 1.32 -29.53 -1.26
N TYR A 103 2.46 -28.84 -1.24
CA TYR A 103 3.72 -29.37 -1.76
C TYR A 103 4.18 -30.63 -0.98
N CYS A 104 4.10 -30.60 0.35
CA CYS A 104 4.44 -31.74 1.21
C CYS A 104 3.45 -32.92 1.12
N ARG A 105 2.22 -32.72 0.65
CA ARG A 105 1.22 -33.79 0.53
C ARG A 105 1.32 -34.55 -0.80
N THR A 106 1.94 -33.93 -1.80
CA THR A 106 2.07 -34.48 -3.16
C THR A 106 3.38 -35.24 -3.39
N HIS A 107 4.27 -35.24 -2.40
CA HIS A 107 5.51 -36.02 -2.33
C HIS A 107 5.51 -36.89 -1.08
#